data_AF-D4XWT0-F1
#
_entry.id   AF-D4XWT0-F1
#
_cell.length_a   1.000
_cell.length_b   1.000
_cell.length_c   1.000
_cell.angle_alpha   90.00
_cell.angle_beta   90.00
_cell.angle_gamma   90.00
#
_symmetry.space_group_name_H-M   'P 1'
#
loop_
_entity.id
_entity.type
_entity.pdbx_description
1 polymer ?
#
loop_
_entity_poly.entity_id
_entity_poly.type
_entity_poly.pdbx_seq_one_letter_code
_entity_poly.pdbx_strand_id
1 'polypeptide(L)'
;MKINKTIIFSFLGSALLLGSLLGGFFYYKSKNQVIKTSNLIKEENIKKQNTPQEVFPEWSPEMLNEYVIIEKNKNIFNKNVIAFFIQQTLKRLRVSQKSLKYKYKFNEQLTEFTIWLELKITSDYIARKKYHFSIDVL
;
A
#
# COMPACT_ATOMS: atom_id res chain seq x y z
N MET A 1 -18.00 7.61 65.26
CA MET A 1 -18.31 8.77 64.39
C MET A 1 -17.00 9.43 63.98
N LYS A 2 -16.57 9.20 62.74
CA LYS A 2 -15.61 10.01 61.94
C LYS A 2 -15.79 9.56 60.50
N ILE A 3 -16.19 10.49 59.65
CA ILE A 3 -16.37 10.31 58.21
C ILE A 3 -15.00 10.49 57.57
N ASN A 4 -14.62 9.62 56.63
CA ASN A 4 -13.66 10.00 55.59
C ASN A 4 -14.22 9.60 54.22
N LYS A 5 -14.45 10.64 53.41
CA LYS A 5 -14.80 10.58 52.00
C LYS A 5 -13.52 10.38 51.18
N THR A 6 -13.69 9.86 49.96
CA THR A 6 -12.90 10.01 48.70
C THR A 6 -12.72 8.62 48.07
N ILE A 7 -13.63 8.15 47.21
CA ILE A 7 -13.81 8.46 45.77
C ILE A 7 -12.71 7.83 44.87
N ILE A 8 -13.14 6.73 44.20
CA ILE A 8 -13.03 6.35 42.78
C ILE A 8 -11.64 6.18 42.12
N PHE A 9 -11.54 5.05 41.39
CA PHE A 9 -10.87 4.79 40.10
C PHE A 9 -9.72 3.78 40.13
N SER A 10 -10.04 2.53 39.75
CA SER A 10 -9.21 1.76 38.80
C SER A 10 -9.94 0.50 38.34
N PHE A 11 -10.96 0.68 37.50
CA PHE A 11 -11.44 -0.35 36.57
C PHE A 11 -10.47 -0.35 35.37
N LEU A 12 -9.26 -0.85 35.56
CA LEU A 12 -8.19 -0.89 34.53
C LEU A 12 -7.30 -2.14 34.67
N GLY A 13 -7.86 -3.23 35.19
CA GLY A 13 -7.15 -4.48 35.48
C GLY A 13 -7.40 -5.61 34.48
N SER A 14 -7.83 -5.33 33.25
CA SER A 14 -8.32 -6.38 32.33
C SER A 14 -8.08 -6.09 30.84
N ALA A 15 -6.83 -5.74 30.46
CA ALA A 15 -6.44 -5.68 29.04
C ALA A 15 -4.95 -5.98 28.74
N LEU A 16 -4.22 -6.66 29.62
CA LEU A 16 -2.78 -6.93 29.45
C LEU A 16 -2.39 -8.41 29.25
N LEU A 17 -3.34 -9.29 28.95
CA LEU A 17 -3.08 -10.75 28.82
C LEU A 17 -3.60 -11.38 27.52
N LEU A 18 -3.49 -10.68 26.38
CA LEU A 18 -3.82 -11.25 25.06
C LEU A 18 -2.74 -11.02 23.97
N GLY A 19 -1.56 -10.50 24.31
CA GLY A 19 -0.45 -10.31 23.36
C GLY A 19 0.50 -11.50 23.19
N SER A 20 0.30 -12.59 23.95
CA SER A 20 1.22 -13.73 24.08
C SER A 20 1.13 -14.76 22.94
N LEU A 21 0.75 -14.36 21.71
CA LEU A 21 0.64 -15.28 20.56
C LEU A 21 1.30 -14.79 19.26
N LEU A 22 1.87 -13.59 19.20
CA LEU A 22 2.52 -13.07 17.97
C LEU A 22 4.06 -13.06 17.99
N GLY A 23 4.70 -13.37 19.13
CA GLY A 23 6.17 -13.42 19.25
C GLY A 23 6.84 -14.71 18.74
N GLY A 24 6.09 -15.82 18.64
CA GLY A 24 6.66 -17.13 18.29
C GLY A 24 6.97 -17.33 16.80
N PHE A 25 6.34 -16.57 15.90
CA PHE A 25 6.46 -16.81 14.45
C PHE A 25 7.75 -16.22 13.84
N PHE A 26 8.37 -15.24 14.48
CA PHE A 26 9.62 -14.63 13.99
C PHE A 26 10.90 -15.34 14.47
N TYR A 27 10.84 -16.19 15.50
CA TYR A 27 12.03 -16.89 15.99
C TYR A 27 12.37 -18.17 15.19
N TYR A 28 11.39 -18.79 14.52
CA TYR A 28 11.63 -20.04 13.78
C TYR A 28 12.14 -19.81 12.34
N LYS A 29 11.87 -18.65 11.73
CA LYS A 29 12.29 -18.36 10.34
C LYS A 29 13.77 -17.93 10.20
N SER A 30 14.53 -17.96 11.29
CA SER A 30 15.97 -17.62 11.32
C SER A 30 16.92 -18.84 11.21
N LYS A 31 16.40 -20.09 11.17
CA LYS A 31 17.26 -21.30 11.22
C LYS A 31 17.43 -22.09 9.92
N ASN A 32 16.85 -21.65 8.81
CA ASN A 32 17.17 -22.19 7.48
C ASN A 32 18.13 -21.25 6.74
N GLN A 33 19.31 -21.06 7.32
CA GLN A 33 20.51 -20.73 6.57
C GLN A 33 21.00 -22.01 5.89
N VAL A 34 20.95 -22.05 4.56
CA VAL A 34 21.94 -22.81 3.78
C VAL A 34 22.75 -21.80 3.00
N ILE A 35 24.00 -21.68 3.42
CA ILE A 35 25.07 -20.91 2.82
C ILE A 35 25.49 -21.60 1.51
N LYS A 36 25.57 -20.84 0.41
CA LYS A 36 26.63 -21.01 -0.61
C LYS A 36 27.09 -19.63 -1.09
N THR A 37 28.23 -19.21 -0.55
CA THR A 37 29.21 -18.26 -1.13
C THR A 37 29.61 -18.74 -2.54
N SER A 38 29.98 -17.91 -3.51
CA SER A 38 31.08 -16.95 -3.47
C SER A 38 31.19 -16.12 -4.77
N ASN A 39 31.80 -14.94 -4.61
CA ASN A 39 32.71 -14.26 -5.53
C ASN A 39 32.22 -13.09 -6.42
N LEU A 40 32.93 -11.99 -6.15
CA LEU A 40 33.33 -10.87 -7.03
C LEU A 40 32.47 -9.61 -7.01
N ILE A 41 32.91 -8.72 -6.13
CA ILE A 41 32.90 -7.26 -6.34
C ILE A 41 33.40 -6.96 -7.76
N LYS A 42 32.53 -6.36 -8.56
CA LYS A 42 32.91 -5.31 -9.50
C LYS A 42 31.94 -4.16 -9.27
N GLU A 43 32.43 -3.11 -8.60
CA GLU A 43 31.95 -1.76 -8.83
C GLU A 43 32.24 -1.42 -10.30
N GLU A 44 31.33 -1.82 -11.19
CA GLU A 44 31.27 -1.17 -12.49
C GLU A 44 30.62 0.19 -12.28
N ASN A 45 31.41 1.21 -12.60
CA ASN A 45 30.98 2.57 -12.87
C ASN A 45 29.85 2.56 -13.91
N ILE A 46 28.62 2.31 -13.47
CA ILE A 46 27.45 2.59 -14.27
C ILE A 46 27.26 4.10 -14.19
N LYS A 47 27.84 4.83 -15.15
CA LYS A 47 27.31 6.13 -15.58
C LYS A 47 25.83 5.91 -15.88
N LYS A 48 24.97 6.10 -14.88
CA LYS A 48 23.52 6.01 -15.03
C LYS A 48 23.12 7.15 -15.96
N GLN A 49 22.78 6.76 -17.17
CA GLN A 49 22.09 7.59 -18.14
C GLN A 49 20.89 8.25 -17.45
N ASN A 50 20.72 9.55 -17.69
CA ASN A 50 19.62 10.38 -17.21
C ASN A 50 18.30 10.04 -17.92
N THR A 51 17.90 8.78 -17.90
CA THR A 51 16.50 8.42 -18.12
C THR A 51 15.77 8.74 -16.81
N PRO A 52 14.70 9.53 -16.82
CA PRO A 52 13.91 9.73 -15.60
C PRO A 52 13.48 8.35 -15.13
N GLN A 53 14.03 7.94 -13.98
CA GLN A 53 13.78 6.62 -13.43
C GLN A 53 12.26 6.50 -13.27
N GLU A 54 11.65 5.52 -13.94
CA GLU A 54 10.21 5.32 -13.82
C GLU A 54 9.91 4.87 -12.39
N VAL A 55 9.50 5.83 -11.55
CA VAL A 55 9.35 5.60 -10.11
C VAL A 55 8.09 4.82 -9.79
N PHE A 56 7.05 4.98 -10.62
CA PHE A 56 5.74 4.44 -10.35
C PHE A 56 5.57 3.01 -10.86
N PRO A 57 4.97 2.11 -10.05
CA PRO A 57 4.81 0.71 -10.42
C PRO A 57 3.91 0.55 -11.65
N GLU A 58 4.14 -0.51 -12.42
CA GLU A 58 3.19 -0.95 -13.42
C GLU A 58 1.94 -1.55 -12.76
N TRP A 59 0.81 -1.38 -13.43
CA TRP A 59 -0.49 -1.90 -13.03
C TRP A 59 -1.13 -2.55 -14.24
N SER A 60 -1.59 -3.78 -14.08
CA SER A 60 -2.39 -4.47 -15.08
C SER A 60 -3.87 -4.46 -14.63
N PRO A 61 -4.84 -4.41 -15.55
CA PRO A 61 -6.26 -4.39 -15.22
C PRO A 61 -6.69 -5.59 -14.35
N GLU A 62 -6.08 -6.74 -14.55
CA GLU A 62 -6.42 -7.99 -13.85
C GLU A 62 -6.17 -7.89 -12.34
N MET A 63 -5.24 -7.02 -11.91
CA MET A 63 -4.98 -6.76 -10.49
C MET A 63 -6.15 -6.07 -9.78
N LEU A 64 -7.14 -5.58 -10.53
CA LEU A 64 -8.33 -4.90 -10.01
C LEU A 64 -9.60 -5.76 -10.11
N ASN A 65 -9.52 -6.99 -10.64
CA ASN A 65 -10.68 -7.85 -10.92
C ASN A 65 -11.57 -8.10 -9.70
N GLU A 66 -10.99 -8.25 -8.50
CA GLU A 66 -11.75 -8.43 -7.25
C GLU A 66 -12.60 -7.21 -6.86
N TYR A 67 -12.32 -6.05 -7.46
CA TYR A 67 -13.05 -4.81 -7.24
C TYR A 67 -14.00 -4.50 -8.39
N VAL A 68 -14.25 -5.45 -9.29
CA VAL A 68 -15.25 -5.36 -10.34
C VAL A 68 -16.51 -6.09 -9.87
N ILE A 69 -17.63 -5.38 -9.85
CA ILE A 69 -18.93 -5.93 -9.51
C ILE A 69 -19.77 -5.98 -10.79
N ILE A 70 -20.55 -7.05 -10.95
CA ILE A 70 -21.52 -7.16 -12.05
C ILE A 70 -22.87 -6.69 -11.53
N GLU A 71 -23.33 -5.53 -12.00
CA GLU A 71 -24.66 -4.99 -11.72
C GLU A 71 -25.47 -4.87 -13.01
N LYS A 72 -26.64 -5.52 -13.08
CA LYS A 72 -27.58 -5.38 -14.20
C LYS A 72 -26.92 -5.57 -15.58
N ASN A 73 -26.08 -6.60 -15.71
CA ASN A 73 -25.27 -6.90 -16.90
C ASN A 73 -24.25 -5.82 -17.30
N LYS A 74 -23.76 -5.05 -16.32
CA LYS A 74 -22.62 -4.14 -16.49
C LYS A 74 -21.56 -4.43 -15.45
N ASN A 75 -20.31 -4.42 -15.88
CA ASN A 75 -19.18 -4.37 -14.96
C ASN A 75 -19.09 -2.96 -14.37
N ILE A 76 -18.87 -2.83 -13.06
CA ILE A 76 -18.61 -1.54 -12.40
C ILE A 76 -17.46 -1.69 -11.42
N PHE A 77 -16.67 -0.64 -11.25
CA PHE A 77 -15.68 -0.60 -10.17
C PHE A 77 -16.36 -0.32 -8.83
N ASN A 78 -16.09 -1.16 -7.84
CA ASN A 78 -16.45 -0.89 -6.44
C ASN A 78 -15.71 0.37 -5.95
N LYS A 79 -16.39 1.20 -5.13
CA LYS A 79 -15.80 2.36 -4.41
C LYS A 79 -14.46 2.09 -3.71
N ASN A 80 -14.21 0.84 -3.29
CA ASN A 80 -12.98 0.43 -2.61
C ASN A 80 -11.76 0.30 -3.53
N VAL A 81 -11.95 0.28 -4.86
CA VAL A 81 -10.84 0.12 -5.82
C VAL A 81 -9.77 1.21 -5.65
N ILE A 82 -10.18 2.44 -5.32
CA ILE A 82 -9.26 3.57 -5.10
C ILE A 82 -8.39 3.32 -3.87
N ALA A 83 -9.02 2.93 -2.77
CA ALA A 83 -8.32 2.69 -1.50
C ALA A 83 -7.30 1.56 -1.67
N PHE A 84 -7.70 0.47 -2.32
CA PHE A 84 -6.79 -0.63 -2.66
C PHE A 84 -5.64 -0.17 -3.55
N PHE A 85 -5.93 0.51 -4.67
CA PHE A 85 -4.93 1.00 -5.62
C PHE A 85 -3.88 1.88 -4.92
N ILE A 86 -4.34 2.82 -4.09
CA ILE A 86 -3.45 3.72 -3.35
C ILE A 86 -2.62 2.95 -2.32
N GLN A 87 -3.23 2.06 -1.54
CA GLN A 87 -2.53 1.28 -0.53
C GLN A 87 -1.42 0.40 -1.15
N GLN A 88 -1.73 -0.29 -2.25
CA GLN A 88 -0.74 -1.13 -2.95
C GLN A 88 0.34 -0.29 -3.61
N THR A 89 -0.01 0.86 -4.19
CA THR A 89 0.97 1.78 -4.78
C THR A 89 1.94 2.31 -3.73
N LEU A 90 1.45 2.76 -2.57
CA LEU A 90 2.28 3.16 -1.43
C LEU A 90 3.21 2.04 -0.97
N LYS A 91 2.69 0.81 -0.86
CA LYS A 91 3.46 -0.37 -0.44
C LYS A 91 4.60 -0.69 -1.44
N ARG A 92 4.31 -0.65 -2.74
CA ARG A 92 5.31 -0.90 -3.81
C ARG A 92 6.38 0.20 -3.85
N LEU A 93 5.97 1.45 -3.68
CA LEU A 93 6.87 2.61 -3.61
C LEU A 93 7.65 2.68 -2.29
N ARG A 94 7.21 1.97 -1.24
CA ARG A 94 7.75 2.05 0.13
C ARG A 94 7.75 3.48 0.69
N VAL A 95 6.68 4.23 0.40
CA VAL A 95 6.52 5.62 0.87
C VAL A 95 5.32 5.75 1.81
N SER A 96 5.34 6.80 2.62
CA SER A 96 4.23 7.14 3.50
C SER A 96 3.03 7.68 2.71
N GLN A 97 1.83 7.55 3.26
CA GLN A 97 0.62 8.11 2.66
C GLN A 97 0.70 9.62 2.41
N LYS A 98 1.42 10.37 3.26
CA LYS A 98 1.57 11.83 3.12
C LYS A 98 2.44 12.22 1.91
N SER A 99 3.24 11.30 1.40
CA SER A 99 4.17 11.54 0.29
C SER A 99 3.49 11.46 -1.08
N LEU A 100 2.34 10.77 -1.16
CA LEU A 100 1.60 10.53 -2.40
C LEU A 100 0.30 11.33 -2.41
N LYS A 101 0.19 12.29 -3.32
CA LYS A 101 -1.07 12.96 -3.63
C LYS A 101 -1.74 12.25 -4.80
N TYR A 102 -3.07 12.23 -4.81
CA TYR A 102 -3.82 11.66 -5.92
C TYR A 102 -5.13 12.40 -6.18
N LYS A 103 -5.59 12.31 -7.42
CA LYS A 103 -6.94 12.69 -7.86
C LYS A 103 -7.48 11.56 -8.72
N TYR A 104 -8.78 11.35 -8.72
CA TYR A 104 -9.40 10.34 -9.58
C TYR A 104 -10.72 10.80 -10.20
N LYS A 105 -11.11 10.13 -11.28
CA LYS A 105 -12.40 10.28 -11.94
C LYS A 105 -12.92 8.91 -12.37
N PHE A 106 -14.20 8.66 -12.10
CA PHE A 106 -14.94 7.52 -12.64
C PHE A 106 -15.82 7.97 -13.81
N ASN A 107 -15.93 7.11 -14.81
CA ASN A 107 -16.93 7.17 -15.86
C ASN A 107 -17.77 5.90 -15.78
N GLU A 108 -18.90 5.97 -15.07
CA GLU A 108 -19.78 4.83 -14.83
C GLU A 108 -20.44 4.30 -16.10
N GLN A 109 -20.60 5.14 -17.13
CA GLN A 109 -21.23 4.73 -18.39
C GLN A 109 -20.33 3.79 -19.21
N LEU A 110 -19.02 4.03 -19.16
CA LEU A 110 -18.00 3.27 -19.90
C LEU A 110 -17.21 2.32 -19.00
N THR A 111 -17.51 2.25 -17.71
CA THR A 111 -16.75 1.45 -16.73
C THR A 111 -15.27 1.81 -16.73
N GLU A 112 -14.98 3.12 -16.80
CA GLU A 112 -13.60 3.60 -16.82
C GLU A 112 -13.24 4.26 -15.49
N PHE A 113 -12.00 4.07 -15.09
CA PHE A 113 -11.40 4.68 -13.92
C PHE A 113 -10.06 5.30 -14.31
N THR A 114 -9.92 6.60 -14.04
CA THR A 114 -8.66 7.32 -14.25
C THR A 114 -8.15 7.87 -12.92
N ILE A 115 -6.86 7.66 -12.63
CA ILE A 115 -6.20 8.20 -11.45
C ILE A 115 -4.88 8.89 -11.81
N TRP A 116 -4.69 10.08 -11.26
CA TRP A 116 -3.48 10.87 -11.36
C TRP A 116 -2.75 10.83 -10.03
N LEU A 117 -1.49 10.43 -10.07
CA LEU A 117 -0.60 10.38 -8.92
C LEU A 117 0.47 11.46 -9.02
N GLU A 118 0.80 12.04 -7.88
CA GLU A 118 1.92 12.96 -7.70
C GLU A 118 2.71 12.52 -6.46
N LEU A 119 4.00 12.23 -6.66
CA LEU A 119 4.92 11.80 -5.60
C LEU A 119 6.05 12.83 -5.49
N LYS A 120 6.18 13.43 -4.30
CA LYS A 120 7.34 14.27 -3.98
C LYS A 120 8.50 13.38 -3.53
N ILE A 121 9.60 13.38 -4.28
CA ILE A 121 10.76 12.53 -4.01
C ILE A 121 11.84 13.33 -3.29
N THR A 122 12.14 14.54 -3.76
CA THR A 122 13.02 15.50 -3.10
C THR A 122 12.35 16.89 -3.05
N SER A 123 13.03 17.91 -2.51
CA SER A 123 12.55 19.30 -2.54
C SER A 123 12.20 19.76 -3.96
N ASP A 124 13.02 19.37 -4.93
CA ASP A 124 13.03 19.91 -6.29
C ASP A 124 12.54 18.91 -7.34
N TYR A 125 12.18 17.69 -6.92
CA TYR A 125 11.72 16.65 -7.83
C TYR A 125 10.37 16.07 -7.42
N ILE A 126 9.40 16.25 -8.33
CA ILE A 126 8.04 15.72 -8.24
C ILE A 126 7.81 14.80 -9.45
N ALA A 127 7.57 13.53 -9.18
CA ALA A 127 7.17 12.56 -10.19
C ALA A 127 5.64 12.54 -10.33
N ARG A 128 5.14 12.42 -11.56
CA ARG A 128 3.70 12.31 -11.85
C ARG A 128 3.42 11.14 -12.78
N LYS A 129 2.29 10.44 -12.57
CA LYS A 129 1.81 9.40 -13.49
C LYS A 129 0.29 9.39 -13.54
N LYS A 130 -0.25 9.16 -14.73
CA LYS A 130 -1.67 8.94 -14.97
C LYS A 130 -1.88 7.47 -15.28
N TYR A 131 -2.83 6.84 -14.60
CA TYR A 131 -3.33 5.51 -14.93
C TYR A 131 -4.75 5.61 -15.43
N HIS A 132 -5.06 4.78 -16.42
CA HIS A 132 -6.39 4.63 -16.98
C HIS A 132 -6.71 3.14 -17.03
N PHE A 133 -7.86 2.78 -16.50
CA PHE A 133 -8.37 1.43 -16.45
C PHE A 133 -9.76 1.43 -17.09
N SER A 134 -9.97 0.52 -18.02
CA SER A 134 -11.27 0.25 -18.65
C SER A 134 -11.56 -1.23 -18.49
N ILE A 135 -12.83 -1.56 -18.30
CA ILE A 135 -13.30 -2.95 -18.30
C ILE A 135 -14.34 -3.07 -19.40
N ASP A 136 -14.11 -3.98 -20.33
CA ASP A 136 -15.08 -4.26 -21.37
C ASP A 136 -16.35 -4.85 -20.74
N VAL A 137 -17.50 -4.37 -21.22
CA VAL A 137 -18.80 -4.93 -20.85
C VAL A 137 -18.97 -6.22 -21.64
N LEU A 138 -19.21 -7.33 -20.94
CA LEU A 138 -19.53 -8.63 -21.54
C LEU A 138 -20.92 -8.65 -22.16
#